data_AF-A0A7G9W826-F1
#
_entry.id   AF-A0A7G9W826-F1
#
_cell.length_a   1.000
_cell.length_b   1.000
_cell.length_c   1.000
_cell.angle_alpha   90.00
_cell.angle_beta   90.00
_cell.angle_gamma   90.00
#
_symmetry.space_group_name_H-M   'P 1'
#
loop_
_entity.id
_entity.type
_entity.pdbx_description
1 polymer ?
#
loop_
_entity_poly.entity_id
_entity_poly.type
_entity_poly.pdbx_seq_one_letter_code
_entity_poly.pdbx_strand_id
1 'polypeptide(L)'
;MITASLAFIAFLFITFHISVFKGEKKIEKSLLPDDSDFTISTMPFSTERIVYYTSVPNSAITENGNFIKDITVESVTKDGFDAIPMAIQVYLGQGGNKKLVAELLQHRFDIPCLDSLLGENKVTKKQHEYIRKYKFGHHSTKEMLKEEVIKKLKGQNLNLLA
;
A
#
# COMPACT_ATOMS: atom_id res chain seq x y z
N MET A 1 25.87 21.54 24.53
CA MET A 1 26.22 21.05 23.18
C MET A 1 25.29 19.94 22.70
N ILE A 2 25.02 18.90 23.50
CA ILE A 2 24.17 17.76 23.10
C ILE A 2 22.73 18.17 22.70
N THR A 3 22.13 19.12 23.42
CA THR A 3 20.77 19.62 23.13
C THR A 3 20.65 20.34 21.78
N ALA A 4 21.68 21.09 21.38
CA ALA A 4 21.72 21.75 20.08
C ALA A 4 21.85 20.74 18.92
N SER A 5 22.65 19.68 19.11
CA SER A 5 22.79 18.60 18.13
C SER A 5 21.48 17.82 17.93
N LEU A 6 20.76 17.52 19.02
CA LEU A 6 19.45 16.86 18.96
C LEU A 6 18.40 17.71 18.24
N ALA A 7 18.35 19.02 18.53
CA ALA A 7 17.44 19.94 17.87
C ALA A 7 17.74 20.05 16.35
N PHE A 8 19.02 20.05 15.97
CA PHE A 8 19.43 20.08 14.57
C PHE A 8 19.04 18.79 13.82
N ILE A 9 19.22 17.62 14.43
CA ILE A 9 18.77 16.33 13.85
C ILE A 9 17.25 16.31 13.69
N ALA A 10 16.50 16.76 14.71
CA ALA A 10 15.04 16.85 14.63
C ALA A 10 14.59 17.81 13.52
N PHE A 11 15.27 18.96 13.37
CA PHE A 11 14.99 19.91 12.28
C PHE A 11 15.27 19.32 10.90
N LEU A 12 16.36 18.57 10.72
CA LEU A 12 16.64 17.84 9.48
C LEU A 12 15.56 16.79 9.18
N PHE A 13 15.10 16.04 10.18
CA PHE A 13 14.02 15.07 10.01
C PHE A 13 12.70 15.74 9.60
N ILE A 14 12.34 16.85 10.25
CA ILE A 14 11.11 17.60 9.95
C ILE A 14 11.15 18.20 8.55
N THR A 15 12.26 18.85 8.18
CA THR A 15 12.41 19.47 6.86
C THR A 15 12.44 18.43 5.74
N PHE A 16 13.11 17.29 5.96
CA PHE A 16 13.10 16.17 5.03
C PHE A 16 11.69 15.63 4.82
N HIS A 17 10.94 15.34 5.90
CA HIS A 17 9.57 14.83 5.80
C HIS A 17 8.63 15.80 5.08
N ILE A 18 8.64 17.09 5.45
CA ILE A 18 7.76 18.09 4.82
C ILE A 18 8.07 18.25 3.32
N SER A 19 9.34 18.17 2.94
CA SER A 19 9.76 18.26 1.53
C SER A 19 9.29 17.07 0.70
N VAL A 20 9.38 15.85 1.26
CA VAL A 20 8.89 14.62 0.60
C VAL A 20 7.39 14.70 0.32
N PHE A 21 6.58 15.06 1.32
CA PHE A 21 5.12 15.18 1.15
C PHE A 21 4.69 16.27 0.14
N LYS A 22 5.40 17.41 0.11
CA LYS A 22 5.12 18.46 -0.89
C LYS A 22 5.58 18.03 -2.29
N GLY A 23 6.66 17.25 -2.40
CA GLY A 23 7.17 16.71 -3.65
C GLY A 23 6.22 15.72 -4.31
N GLU A 24 5.61 14.82 -3.53
CA GLU A 24 4.67 13.80 -4.03
C GLU A 24 3.51 14.42 -4.82
N LYS A 25 2.84 15.44 -4.26
CA LYS A 25 1.72 16.12 -4.95
C LYS A 25 2.13 16.77 -6.27
N LYS A 26 3.36 17.28 -6.37
CA LYS A 26 3.87 17.91 -7.59
C LYS A 26 4.22 16.86 -8.66
N ILE A 27 4.77 15.73 -8.22
CA ILE A 27 5.07 14.59 -9.08
C ILE A 27 3.78 13.97 -9.62
N GLU A 28 2.77 13.73 -8.77
CA GLU A 28 1.48 13.17 -9.20
C GLU A 28 0.83 13.99 -10.31
N LYS A 29 0.81 15.32 -10.17
CA LYS A 29 0.26 16.24 -11.19
C LYS A 29 1.03 16.22 -12.52
N SER A 30 2.32 15.90 -12.52
CA SER A 30 3.11 15.85 -13.75
C SER A 30 2.98 14.53 -14.51
N LEU A 31 2.44 13.50 -13.87
CA LEU A 31 2.36 12.15 -14.40
C LEU A 31 1.01 11.84 -15.05
N LEU A 32 -0.04 12.55 -14.65
CA LEU A 32 -1.38 12.37 -15.17
C LEU A 32 -1.76 13.55 -16.09
N PRO A 33 -2.61 13.31 -17.10
CA PRO A 33 -3.24 14.38 -17.88
C PRO A 33 -3.96 15.40 -16.99
N ASP A 34 -3.92 16.68 -17.36
CA ASP A 34 -4.54 17.78 -16.60
C ASP A 34 -6.07 17.61 -16.43
N ASP A 35 -6.72 16.85 -17.32
CA ASP A 35 -8.16 16.54 -17.32
C ASP A 35 -8.50 15.24 -16.56
N SER A 36 -7.56 14.65 -15.81
CA SER A 36 -7.81 13.40 -15.09
C SER A 36 -8.69 13.63 -13.85
N ASP A 37 -9.80 12.89 -13.76
CA ASP A 37 -10.72 12.92 -12.60
C ASP A 37 -10.14 12.32 -11.31
N PHE A 38 -8.95 11.72 -11.39
CA PHE A 38 -8.34 10.95 -10.32
C PHE A 38 -6.86 11.30 -10.14
N THR A 39 -6.39 11.18 -8.90
CA THR A 39 -4.98 11.31 -8.53
C THR A 39 -4.36 9.93 -8.36
N ILE A 40 -3.04 9.79 -8.51
CA ILE A 40 -2.37 8.50 -8.27
C ILE A 40 -2.71 7.98 -6.87
N SER A 41 -2.64 8.83 -5.85
CA SER A 41 -3.04 8.51 -4.49
C SER A 41 -4.44 7.86 -4.39
N THR A 42 -5.42 8.30 -5.18
CA THR A 42 -6.82 7.84 -5.13
C THR A 42 -7.17 6.76 -6.15
N MET A 43 -6.33 6.51 -7.16
CA MET A 43 -6.56 5.45 -8.16
C MET A 43 -6.79 4.09 -7.49
N PRO A 44 -7.93 3.42 -7.74
CA PRO A 44 -8.18 2.07 -7.24
C PRO A 44 -7.31 1.06 -7.99
N PHE A 45 -6.87 0.01 -7.29
CA PHE A 45 -6.22 -1.14 -7.91
C PHE A 45 -7.13 -2.37 -7.83
N SER A 46 -6.89 -3.36 -8.70
CA SER A 46 -7.68 -4.59 -8.72
C SER A 46 -7.38 -5.46 -7.49
N THR A 47 -8.38 -5.67 -6.65
CA THR A 47 -8.28 -6.51 -5.45
C THR A 47 -8.29 -8.01 -5.77
N GLU A 48 -8.71 -8.40 -6.97
CA GLU A 48 -8.74 -9.80 -7.44
C GLU A 48 -7.33 -10.42 -7.54
N ARG A 49 -6.30 -9.57 -7.61
CA ARG A 49 -4.90 -9.99 -7.70
C ARG A 49 -4.23 -10.17 -6.35
N ILE A 50 -4.94 -9.92 -5.25
CA ILE A 50 -4.48 -10.17 -3.89
C ILE A 50 -4.48 -11.67 -3.64
N VAL A 51 -3.34 -12.21 -3.22
CA VAL A 51 -3.22 -13.61 -2.79
C VAL A 51 -3.56 -13.67 -1.31
N TYR A 52 -4.60 -14.42 -0.95
CA TYR A 52 -5.02 -14.62 0.44
C TYR A 52 -4.55 -15.98 0.94
N TYR A 53 -3.96 -16.01 2.14
CA TYR A 53 -3.56 -17.25 2.79
C TYR A 53 -4.67 -17.73 3.71
N THR A 54 -5.31 -18.85 3.35
CA THR A 54 -6.55 -19.38 3.92
C THR A 54 -6.43 -19.96 5.34
N SER A 55 -5.26 -19.90 5.97
CA SER A 55 -4.98 -20.68 7.17
C SER A 55 -5.16 -19.93 8.48
N VAL A 56 -5.74 -18.73 8.54
CA VAL A 56 -5.93 -18.03 9.82
C VAL A 56 -7.01 -18.75 10.64
N PRO A 57 -6.65 -19.43 11.75
CA PRO A 57 -7.65 -20.14 12.56
C PRO A 57 -8.61 -19.13 13.19
N ASN A 58 -9.91 -19.37 13.03
CA ASN A 58 -11.00 -18.48 13.47
C ASN A 58 -10.94 -18.11 14.96
N SER A 59 -10.46 -19.02 15.81
CA SER A 59 -10.30 -18.79 17.25
C SER A 59 -9.45 -17.55 17.55
N ALA A 60 -8.50 -17.23 16.68
CA ALA A 60 -7.57 -16.15 16.87
C ALA A 60 -8.10 -14.76 16.44
N ILE A 61 -9.30 -14.68 15.84
CA ILE A 61 -9.97 -13.40 15.52
C ILE A 61 -11.04 -13.06 16.57
N THR A 62 -11.62 -14.06 17.23
CA THR A 62 -12.68 -13.89 18.25
C THR A 62 -12.20 -13.48 19.64
N GLU A 63 -10.98 -13.83 20.05
CA GLU A 63 -10.52 -13.56 21.43
C GLU A 63 -10.09 -12.11 21.68
N ASN A 64 -9.63 -11.40 20.65
CA ASN A 64 -9.19 -10.02 20.74
C ASN A 64 -10.09 -9.14 19.87
N GLY A 65 -11.13 -8.55 20.46
CA GLY A 65 -12.13 -7.70 19.78
C GLY A 65 -11.60 -6.46 19.02
N ASN A 66 -10.29 -6.35 18.79
CA ASN A 66 -9.66 -5.31 17.98
C ASN A 66 -8.47 -5.79 17.13
N PHE A 67 -8.61 -6.93 16.44
CA PHE A 67 -7.58 -7.48 15.53
C PHE A 67 -7.10 -6.50 14.44
N ILE A 68 -7.85 -5.42 14.18
CA ILE A 68 -7.49 -4.33 13.25
C ILE A 68 -6.15 -3.69 13.66
N LYS A 69 -5.89 -3.56 14.97
CA LYS A 69 -4.64 -3.01 15.50
C LYS A 69 -3.45 -3.94 15.30
N ASP A 70 -3.72 -5.23 15.14
CA ASP A 70 -2.69 -6.26 14.98
C ASP A 70 -2.31 -6.48 13.51
N ILE A 71 -2.93 -5.75 12.57
CA ILE A 71 -2.59 -5.83 11.15
C ILE A 71 -1.45 -4.89 10.81
N THR A 72 -0.36 -5.46 10.31
CA THR A 72 0.82 -4.73 9.84
C THR A 72 1.05 -4.97 8.35
N VAL A 73 1.40 -3.92 7.61
CA VAL A 73 1.70 -4.00 6.18
C VAL A 73 3.18 -3.72 5.97
N GLU A 74 3.87 -4.63 5.30
CA GLU A 74 5.31 -4.56 5.07
C GLU A 74 5.61 -4.63 3.56
N SER A 75 6.65 -3.92 3.15
CA SER A 75 7.13 -3.94 1.76
C SER A 75 8.35 -4.86 1.67
N VAL A 76 8.32 -5.79 0.72
CA VAL A 76 9.43 -6.72 0.47
C VAL A 76 10.20 -6.23 -0.75
N THR A 77 11.48 -5.93 -0.58
CA THR A 77 12.42 -5.59 -1.67
C THR A 77 13.41 -6.73 -1.88
N LYS A 78 13.97 -6.86 -3.09
CA LYS A 78 14.99 -7.87 -3.37
C LYS A 78 16.33 -7.46 -2.77
N ASP A 79 16.68 -6.19 -3.00
CA ASP A 79 17.92 -5.57 -2.58
C ASP A 79 17.64 -4.30 -1.75
N GLY A 80 18.59 -3.92 -0.89
CA GLY A 80 18.46 -2.75 -0.01
C GLY A 80 18.39 -1.39 -0.73
N PHE A 81 18.62 -1.37 -2.04
CA PHE A 81 18.63 -0.17 -2.89
C PHE A 81 17.47 -0.13 -3.90
N ASP A 82 16.59 -1.13 -3.91
CA ASP A 82 15.44 -1.13 -4.81
C ASP A 82 14.40 -0.10 -4.34
N ALA A 83 14.14 0.89 -5.19
CA ALA A 83 13.14 1.92 -4.91
C ALA A 83 11.69 1.40 -5.00
N ILE A 84 11.47 0.24 -5.61
CA ILE A 84 10.15 -0.35 -5.84
C ILE A 84 10.10 -1.72 -5.16
N PRO A 85 9.15 -1.97 -4.24
CA PRO A 85 9.00 -3.28 -3.64
C PRO A 85 8.61 -4.35 -4.67
N MET A 86 9.06 -5.58 -4.45
CA MET A 86 8.61 -6.76 -5.20
C MET A 86 7.22 -7.22 -4.77
N ALA A 87 6.91 -7.05 -3.48
CA ALA A 87 5.63 -7.43 -2.90
C ALA A 87 5.25 -6.50 -1.74
N ILE A 88 3.96 -6.40 -1.48
CA ILE A 88 3.41 -5.82 -0.25
C ILE A 88 2.73 -6.95 0.49
N GLN A 89 3.18 -7.23 1.71
CA GLN A 89 2.69 -8.31 2.54
C GLN A 89 1.89 -7.76 3.71
N VAL A 90 0.81 -8.45 4.04
CA VAL A 90 -0.06 -8.12 5.16
C VAL A 90 0.05 -9.22 6.19
N TYR A 91 0.37 -8.84 7.41
CA TYR A 91 0.54 -9.72 8.54
C TYR A 91 -0.50 -9.44 9.60
N LEU A 92 -0.89 -10.49 10.33
CA LEU A 92 -1.72 -10.43 11.52
C LEU A 92 -0.88 -10.84 12.73
N GLY A 93 -0.79 -9.97 13.73
CA GLY A 93 -0.15 -10.24 15.01
C GLY A 93 -1.03 -11.11 15.90
N GLN A 94 -0.48 -12.22 16.41
CA GLN A 94 -1.15 -13.14 17.32
C GLN A 94 -0.15 -13.66 18.36
N GLY A 95 -0.35 -13.32 19.64
CA GLY A 95 0.44 -13.87 20.74
C GLY A 95 1.97 -13.70 20.60
N GLY A 96 2.42 -12.60 19.99
CA GLY A 96 3.83 -12.32 19.75
C GLY A 96 4.38 -12.80 18.39
N ASN A 97 3.61 -13.58 17.62
CA ASN A 97 3.97 -14.02 16.27
C ASN A 97 3.25 -13.20 15.19
N LYS A 98 3.92 -12.97 14.06
CA LYS A 98 3.31 -12.39 12.86
C LYS A 98 2.94 -13.51 11.89
N LYS A 99 1.68 -13.56 11.46
CA LYS A 99 1.19 -14.51 10.46
C LYS A 99 0.90 -13.79 9.15
N LEU A 100 1.48 -14.25 8.05
CA LEU A 100 1.18 -13.72 6.72
C LEU A 100 -0.27 -14.10 6.35
N VAL A 101 -1.10 -13.11 6.06
CA VAL A 101 -2.52 -13.30 5.74
C VAL A 101 -2.87 -12.94 4.30
N ALA A 102 -2.12 -12.01 3.71
CA ALA A 102 -2.27 -11.67 2.30
C ALA A 102 -0.96 -11.13 1.72
N GLU A 103 -0.80 -11.24 0.41
CA GLU A 103 0.25 -10.57 -0.33
C GLU A 103 -0.26 -9.99 -1.66
N LEU A 104 0.36 -8.89 -2.07
CA LEU A 104 0.15 -8.25 -3.36
C LEU A 104 1.48 -8.19 -4.09
N LEU A 105 1.57 -8.86 -5.23
CA LEU A 105 2.80 -8.98 -6.01
C LEU A 105 2.89 -7.86 -7.04
N GLN A 106 4.04 -7.20 -7.14
CA GLN A 106 4.27 -6.06 -8.03
C GLN A 106 3.99 -6.38 -9.50
N HIS A 107 4.34 -7.60 -9.95
CA HIS A 107 4.11 -8.02 -11.33
C HIS A 107 2.63 -8.29 -11.64
N ARG A 108 1.78 -8.52 -10.63
CA ARG A 108 0.32 -8.73 -10.77
C ARG A 108 -0.51 -7.50 -10.41
N PHE A 109 0.14 -6.38 -10.14
CA PHE A 109 -0.54 -5.17 -9.70
C PHE A 109 -1.24 -4.48 -10.87
N ASP A 110 -2.56 -4.44 -10.88
CA ASP A 110 -3.33 -3.91 -12.00
C ASP A 110 -4.14 -2.67 -11.56
N ILE A 111 -4.18 -1.64 -12.40
CA ILE A 111 -4.87 -0.36 -12.14
C ILE A 111 -5.82 -0.11 -13.31
N PRO A 112 -7.10 -0.55 -13.24
CA PRO A 112 -8.00 -0.51 -14.40
C PRO A 112 -8.19 0.88 -15.01
N CYS A 113 -8.24 1.93 -14.20
CA CYS A 113 -8.38 3.30 -14.72
C CYS A 113 -7.13 3.76 -15.50
N LEU A 114 -5.94 3.27 -15.15
CA LEU A 114 -4.71 3.55 -15.87
C LEU A 114 -4.67 2.81 -17.21
N ASP A 115 -5.26 1.62 -17.28
CA ASP A 115 -5.42 0.86 -18.52
C ASP A 115 -6.37 1.59 -19.49
N SER A 116 -7.45 2.19 -18.99
CA SER A 116 -8.33 3.05 -19.80
C SER A 116 -7.57 4.25 -20.37
N LEU A 117 -6.77 4.96 -19.56
CA LEU A 117 -5.96 6.09 -20.05
C LEU A 117 -4.97 5.69 -21.14
N LEU A 118 -4.40 4.49 -21.05
CA LEU A 118 -3.52 3.94 -22.09
C LEU A 118 -4.32 3.64 -23.37
N GLY A 119 -5.50 3.04 -23.24
CA GLY A 119 -6.39 2.74 -24.37
C GLY A 119 -6.90 3.99 -25.10
N GLU A 120 -7.12 5.08 -24.37
CA GLU A 120 -7.49 6.40 -24.90
C GLU A 120 -6.30 7.19 -25.45
N ASN A 121 -5.08 6.64 -25.43
CA ASN A 121 -3.82 7.31 -25.79
C ASN A 121 -3.53 8.59 -24.99
N LYS A 122 -4.13 8.74 -23.79
CA LYS A 122 -3.84 9.86 -22.89
C LYS A 122 -2.51 9.71 -22.14
N VAL A 123 -2.02 8.47 -22.03
CA VAL A 123 -0.67 8.17 -21.50
C VAL A 123 0.08 7.24 -22.44
N THR A 124 1.39 7.41 -22.54
CA THR A 124 2.26 6.48 -23.25
C THR A 124 2.48 5.19 -22.46
N LYS A 125 2.88 4.11 -23.13
CA LYS A 125 3.25 2.85 -22.46
C LYS A 125 4.32 3.04 -21.37
N LYS A 126 5.28 3.93 -21.59
CA LYS A 126 6.33 4.25 -20.61
C LYS A 126 5.76 4.97 -19.38
N GLN A 127 4.85 5.92 -19.57
CA GLN A 127 4.15 6.59 -18.48
C GLN A 127 3.26 5.62 -17.71
N HIS A 128 2.50 4.77 -18.39
CA HIS A 128 1.70 3.71 -17.77
C HIS A 128 2.54 2.82 -16.85
N GLU A 129 3.66 2.29 -17.33
CA GLU A 129 4.53 1.44 -16.52
C GLU A 129 5.11 2.17 -15.30
N TYR A 130 5.50 3.44 -15.50
CA TYR A 130 6.02 4.28 -14.42
C TYR A 130 4.96 4.58 -13.36
N ILE A 131 3.76 5.01 -13.75
CA ILE A 131 2.64 5.31 -12.84
C ILE A 131 2.24 4.04 -12.09
N ARG A 132 2.18 2.90 -12.77
CA ARG A 132 1.89 1.59 -12.15
C ARG A 132 2.89 1.26 -11.04
N LYS A 133 4.19 1.39 -11.32
CA LYS A 133 5.27 1.15 -10.35
C LYS A 133 5.23 2.15 -9.19
N TYR A 134 5.03 3.42 -9.50
CA TYR A 134 4.94 4.49 -8.51
C TYR A 134 3.74 4.30 -7.59
N LYS A 135 2.55 4.03 -8.15
CA LYS A 135 1.35 3.67 -7.37
C LYS A 135 1.60 2.46 -6.49
N PHE A 136 2.24 1.41 -6.99
CA PHE A 136 2.53 0.22 -6.18
C PHE A 136 3.32 0.56 -4.92
N GLY A 137 4.38 1.38 -5.04
CA GLY A 137 5.17 1.84 -3.89
C GLY A 137 4.49 2.90 -3.01
N HIS A 138 3.41 3.51 -3.48
CA HIS A 138 2.74 4.63 -2.81
C HIS A 138 2.07 4.21 -1.49
N HIS A 139 2.10 5.08 -0.48
CA HIS A 139 1.52 4.79 0.84
C HIS A 139 0.03 4.41 0.77
N SER A 140 -0.74 5.07 -0.11
CA SER A 140 -2.16 4.77 -0.27
C SER A 140 -2.46 3.35 -0.73
N THR A 141 -1.54 2.70 -1.47
CA THR A 141 -1.71 1.28 -1.86
C THR A 141 -1.64 0.37 -0.64
N LYS A 142 -0.80 0.69 0.34
CA LYS A 142 -0.69 -0.07 1.60
C LYS A 142 -1.97 0.06 2.43
N GLU A 143 -2.51 1.28 2.53
CA GLU A 143 -3.76 1.53 3.26
C GLU A 143 -4.96 0.84 2.59
N MET A 144 -5.12 0.99 1.27
CA MET A 144 -6.17 0.30 0.51
C MET A 144 -6.08 -1.22 0.64
N LEU A 145 -4.86 -1.79 0.58
CA LEU A 145 -4.65 -3.22 0.77
C LEU A 145 -5.03 -3.66 2.20
N LYS A 146 -4.64 -2.88 3.22
CA LYS A 146 -5.00 -3.14 4.61
C LYS A 146 -6.51 -3.17 4.80
N GLU A 147 -7.21 -2.17 4.27
CA GLU A 147 -8.67 -2.06 4.35
C GLU A 147 -9.37 -3.25 3.70
N GLU A 148 -8.94 -3.65 2.50
CA GLU A 148 -9.53 -4.79 1.80
C GLU A 148 -9.29 -6.11 2.54
N VAL A 149 -8.09 -6.32 3.10
CA VAL A 149 -7.79 -7.50 3.91
C VAL A 149 -8.64 -7.51 5.19
N ILE A 150 -8.78 -6.37 5.88
CA ILE A 150 -9.68 -6.26 7.04
C ILE A 150 -11.11 -6.64 6.66
N LYS A 151 -11.62 -6.09 5.55
CA LYS A 151 -12.96 -6.38 5.05
C LYS A 151 -13.14 -7.86 4.77
N LYS A 152 -12.17 -8.50 4.12
CA LYS A 152 -12.18 -9.94 3.82
C LYS A 152 -12.21 -10.78 5.09
N LEU A 153 -11.36 -10.48 6.07
CA LEU A 153 -11.29 -11.18 7.35
C LEU A 153 -12.59 -11.01 8.17
N LYS A 154 -13.19 -9.81 8.17
CA LYS A 154 -14.51 -9.59 8.80
C LYS A 154 -15.62 -10.38 8.10
N GLY A 155 -15.64 -10.39 6.77
CA GLY A 155 -16.65 -11.11 5.99
C GLY A 155 -16.60 -12.63 6.17
N GLN A 156 -15.39 -13.20 6.35
CA GLN A 156 -15.22 -14.62 6.67
C GLN A 156 -15.80 -15.00 8.04
N ASN A 157 -15.76 -14.11 9.03
CA ASN A 157 -16.37 -14.35 10.34
C ASN A 157 -17.92 -14.34 10.29
N LEU A 158 -18.53 -13.53 9.44
CA LEU A 158 -19.99 -13.41 9.35
C LEU A 158 -20.65 -14.60 8.65
N ASN A 159 -20.01 -15.15 7.61
CA ASN A 159 -20.56 -16.28 6.84
C ASN A 159 -20.49 -17.64 7.56
N LEU A 160 -19.89 -17.71 8.75
CA LEU A 160 -19.82 -18.92 9.59
C LEU A 160 -20.75 -18.86 10.82
N LEU A 161 -21.43 -17.73 11.02
CA LEU A 161 -22.42 -17.52 12.07
C LEU A 161 -23.88 -17.53 11.53
N ALA A 162 -24.04 -17.68 10.22
CA ALA A 162 -25.32 -17.84 9.53
C ALA A 162 -25.47 -19.30 9.07
#